data_AF-A0A970GGQ5-F1
#
_entry.id   AF-A0A970GGQ5-F1
#
_cell.length_a   1.000
_cell.length_b   1.000
_cell.length_c   1.000
_cell.angle_alpha   90.00
_cell.angle_beta   90.00
_cell.angle_gamma   90.00
#
_symmetry.space_group_name_H-M   'P 1'
#
loop_
_entity.id
_entity.type
_entity.pdbx_description
1 polymer ?
#
loop_
_entity_poly.entity_id
_entity_poly.type
_entity_poly.pdbx_seq_one_letter_code
_entity_poly.pdbx_strand_id
1 'polypeptide(L)'
;MKMRIFLLAMWLMPMGMARSSTPDIVSVKGVNVFEQTIRAVELLGGIDRFVKPGNKVGILVNSDFREKGAYVDPEVVIAAIKMAFDAGAADIVFLQPINPEYWTRTPLEPEYRELIARTREIKENQFPAVFSEEVFVKIPEVEGAVSAKDLELVKELFEVDAFINIPIAKHHATTILTNSMKNLMGLNTRASNVKFHLDGPSRNDPEFLAQCIADLYLVRRPDLIISDVTYCVVTNGPDGPGEVVSPQMVVAGNDPVALDTYCALQIGFLPEDVLTIQKAFEIGLGEKDLSKLNVLEVYYE
;
A
#
# COMPACT_ATOMS: atom_id res chain seq x y z
N MET A 1 -12.59 26.22 -21.72
CA MET A 1 -11.93 26.11 -20.40
C MET A 1 -10.65 25.33 -20.64
N LYS A 2 -9.49 26.00 -20.61
CA LYS A 2 -8.23 25.47 -21.16
C LYS A 2 -7.53 24.57 -20.14
N MET A 3 -7.39 23.30 -20.50
CA MET A 3 -6.60 22.28 -19.82
C MET A 3 -5.14 22.74 -19.79
N ARG A 4 -4.59 22.98 -18.60
CA ARG A 4 -3.17 23.31 -18.42
C ARG A 4 -2.39 22.00 -18.31
N ILE A 5 -1.73 21.62 -19.40
CA ILE A 5 -0.72 20.57 -19.40
C ILE A 5 0.51 21.14 -18.68
N PHE A 6 0.81 20.63 -17.49
CA PHE A 6 2.10 20.88 -16.85
C PHE A 6 3.13 19.96 -17.53
N LEU A 7 3.99 20.53 -18.39
CA LEU A 7 5.21 19.85 -18.82
C LEU A 7 6.19 19.84 -17.64
N LEU A 8 6.42 18.65 -17.07
CA LEU A 8 7.53 18.41 -16.17
C LEU A 8 8.82 18.52 -16.99
N ALA A 9 9.68 19.49 -16.67
CA ALA A 9 10.95 19.66 -17.34
C ALA A 9 11.91 18.53 -16.94
N MET A 10 12.25 17.65 -17.90
CA MET A 10 13.35 16.69 -17.76
C MET A 10 14.68 17.43 -17.63
N TRP A 11 15.22 17.49 -16.42
CA TRP A 11 16.62 17.85 -16.20
C TRP A 11 17.48 16.60 -16.29
N LEU A 12 18.21 16.43 -17.39
CA LEU A 12 19.34 15.51 -17.48
C LEU A 12 20.48 16.07 -16.60
N MET A 13 20.72 15.45 -15.44
CA MET A 13 21.86 15.80 -14.59
C MET A 13 23.18 15.23 -15.15
N PRO A 14 24.32 15.94 -15.00
CA PRO A 14 25.62 15.45 -15.42
C PRO A 14 26.09 14.30 -14.54
N MET A 15 26.67 13.29 -15.18
CA MET A 15 27.29 12.14 -14.54
C MET A 15 28.57 12.58 -13.79
N GLY A 16 28.51 12.69 -12.47
CA GLY A 16 29.72 12.89 -11.65
C GLY A 16 29.51 13.54 -10.28
N MET A 17 29.13 12.74 -9.29
CA MET A 17 29.59 12.70 -7.89
C MET A 17 28.56 11.92 -7.06
N ALA A 18 29.02 10.99 -6.22
CA ALA A 18 28.20 10.04 -5.50
C ALA A 18 27.08 10.70 -4.65
N ARG A 19 25.85 10.19 -4.78
CA ARG A 19 24.90 10.14 -3.65
C ARG A 19 24.78 8.69 -3.21
N SER A 20 25.57 8.32 -2.21
CA SER A 20 25.53 7.03 -1.53
C SER A 20 24.40 6.97 -0.50
N SER A 21 23.17 7.30 -0.90
CA SER A 21 21.99 7.19 -0.04
C SER A 21 20.91 6.47 -0.82
N THR A 22 20.43 5.36 -0.25
CA THR A 22 19.28 4.63 -0.75
C THR A 22 18.11 5.60 -0.98
N PRO A 23 17.37 5.52 -2.11
CA PRO A 23 16.22 6.38 -2.37
C PRO A 23 15.14 6.25 -1.28
N ASP A 24 14.38 7.33 -1.08
CA ASP A 24 13.20 7.34 -0.22
C ASP A 24 11.99 6.74 -0.96
N ILE A 25 11.91 7.03 -2.26
CA ILE A 25 10.90 6.49 -3.19
C ILE A 25 11.63 5.97 -4.43
N VAL A 26 11.25 4.78 -4.88
CA VAL A 26 11.59 4.28 -6.22
C VAL A 26 10.31 4.09 -7.02
N SER A 27 10.25 4.65 -8.21
CA SER A 27 9.18 4.46 -9.18
C SER A 27 9.74 3.81 -10.44
N VAL A 28 9.29 2.61 -10.77
CA VAL A 28 9.70 1.89 -11.97
C VAL A 28 8.53 1.79 -12.92
N LYS A 29 8.69 2.33 -14.12
CA LYS A 29 7.68 2.35 -15.19
C LYS A 29 8.03 1.36 -16.29
N GLY A 30 7.07 0.54 -16.74
CA GLY A 30 7.28 -0.48 -17.76
C GLY A 30 6.02 -1.33 -17.99
N VAL A 31 6.15 -2.39 -18.80
CA VAL A 31 5.01 -3.29 -19.13
C VAL A 31 5.03 -4.64 -18.42
N ASN A 32 6.19 -5.09 -17.93
CA ASN A 32 6.33 -6.35 -17.19
C ASN A 32 6.21 -6.07 -15.67
N VAL A 33 5.03 -6.29 -15.09
CA VAL A 33 4.71 -5.86 -13.71
C VAL A 33 5.56 -6.62 -12.69
N PHE A 34 5.76 -7.92 -12.89
CA PHE A 34 6.62 -8.75 -12.06
C PHE A 34 8.06 -8.21 -11.98
N GLU A 35 8.72 -7.99 -13.12
CA GLU A 35 10.11 -7.51 -13.16
C GLU A 35 10.24 -6.06 -12.65
N GLN A 36 9.27 -5.20 -12.95
CA GLN A 36 9.24 -3.84 -12.40
C GLN A 36 9.17 -3.84 -10.87
N THR A 37 8.38 -4.75 -10.29
CA THR A 37 8.24 -4.87 -8.84
C THR A 37 9.56 -5.27 -8.20
N ILE A 38 10.24 -6.28 -8.75
CA ILE A 38 11.57 -6.71 -8.30
C ILE A 38 12.54 -5.53 -8.40
N ARG A 39 12.56 -4.87 -9.55
CA ARG A 39 13.47 -3.76 -9.81
C ARG A 39 13.25 -2.57 -8.87
N ALA A 40 12.01 -2.26 -8.52
CA ALA A 40 11.68 -1.18 -7.60
C ALA A 40 12.28 -1.43 -6.22
N VAL A 41 12.15 -2.66 -5.71
CA VAL A 41 12.69 -3.05 -4.40
C VAL A 41 14.22 -3.17 -4.43
N GLU A 42 14.82 -3.69 -5.50
CA GLU A 42 16.28 -3.72 -5.68
C GLU A 42 16.89 -2.32 -5.56
N LEU A 43 16.33 -1.35 -6.29
CA LEU A 43 16.79 0.03 -6.29
C LEU A 43 16.52 0.75 -4.96
N LEU A 44 15.57 0.26 -4.15
CA LEU A 44 15.30 0.71 -2.78
C LEU A 44 16.28 0.07 -1.75
N GLY A 45 17.33 -0.58 -2.24
CA GLY A 45 18.37 -1.19 -1.41
C GLY A 45 18.21 -2.69 -1.17
N GLY A 46 17.33 -3.36 -1.93
CA GLY A 46 17.14 -4.80 -1.88
C GLY A 46 16.12 -5.24 -0.83
N ILE A 47 15.52 -6.42 -1.07
CA ILE A 47 14.54 -7.01 -0.14
C ILE A 47 15.20 -7.40 1.20
N ASP A 48 16.49 -7.71 1.18
CA ASP A 48 17.29 -8.08 2.36
C ASP A 48 17.41 -6.93 3.37
N ARG A 49 17.13 -5.69 2.96
CA ARG A 49 16.97 -4.55 3.88
C ARG A 49 15.78 -4.75 4.84
N PHE A 50 14.70 -5.37 4.36
CA PHE A 50 13.41 -5.46 5.05
C PHE A 50 13.12 -6.87 5.57
N VAL A 51 13.57 -7.91 4.86
CA VAL A 51 13.36 -9.33 5.19
C VAL A 51 14.70 -9.98 5.47
N LYS A 52 14.83 -10.59 6.65
CA LYS A 52 16.04 -11.33 7.08
C LYS A 52 15.78 -12.84 7.03
N PRO A 53 16.83 -13.67 6.86
CA PRO A 53 16.70 -15.11 6.95
C PRO A 53 16.03 -15.54 8.26
N GLY A 54 15.02 -16.39 8.16
CA GLY A 54 14.23 -16.87 9.30
C GLY A 54 13.02 -16.01 9.66
N ASN A 55 12.82 -14.84 9.03
CA ASN A 55 11.67 -13.99 9.33
C ASN A 55 10.34 -14.66 8.97
N LYS A 56 9.33 -14.39 9.80
CA LYS A 56 7.92 -14.49 9.45
C LYS A 56 7.48 -13.18 8.81
N VAL A 57 7.05 -13.22 7.56
CA VAL A 57 6.66 -12.02 6.79
C VAL A 57 5.15 -11.91 6.72
N GLY A 58 4.60 -10.78 7.18
CA GLY A 58 3.19 -10.42 7.00
C GLY A 58 2.99 -9.64 5.71
N ILE A 59 2.01 -10.02 4.90
CA ILE A 59 1.62 -9.28 3.70
C ILE A 59 0.17 -8.82 3.82
N LEU A 60 -0.08 -7.53 3.62
CA LEU A 60 -1.42 -6.98 3.43
C LEU A 60 -1.57 -6.51 1.99
N VAL A 61 -2.57 -7.00 1.26
CA VAL A 61 -2.77 -6.70 -0.17
C VAL A 61 -4.18 -6.22 -0.44
N ASN A 62 -4.35 -5.27 -1.36
CA ASN A 62 -5.67 -4.86 -1.82
C ASN A 62 -6.20 -5.77 -2.96
N SER A 63 -6.70 -6.96 -2.64
CA SER A 63 -7.04 -8.02 -3.63
C SER A 63 -8.53 -8.18 -3.96
N ASP A 64 -9.43 -7.70 -3.12
CA ASP A 64 -10.82 -8.21 -3.06
C ASP A 64 -11.74 -7.71 -4.18
N PHE A 65 -11.30 -6.69 -4.93
CA PHE A 65 -12.10 -6.10 -6.00
C PHE A 65 -12.00 -6.90 -7.31
N ARG A 66 -12.93 -6.65 -8.23
CA ARG A 66 -13.02 -7.35 -9.53
C ARG A 66 -12.71 -6.47 -10.72
N GLU A 67 -13.00 -5.17 -10.64
CA GLU A 67 -12.74 -4.23 -11.73
C GLU A 67 -11.24 -3.99 -11.90
N LYS A 68 -10.77 -3.99 -13.15
CA LYS A 68 -9.36 -3.73 -13.46
C LYS A 68 -8.97 -2.34 -12.97
N GLY A 69 -7.88 -2.26 -12.22
CA GLY A 69 -7.42 -1.03 -11.56
C GLY A 69 -8.15 -0.69 -10.25
N ALA A 70 -8.99 -1.61 -9.74
CA ALA A 70 -9.54 -1.55 -8.40
C ALA A 70 -8.87 -2.54 -7.43
N TYR A 71 -8.06 -3.48 -7.92
CA TYR A 71 -7.29 -4.45 -7.13
C TYR A 71 -5.84 -4.45 -7.59
N VAL A 72 -4.91 -4.77 -6.69
CA VAL A 72 -3.48 -4.93 -6.99
C VAL A 72 -3.27 -6.03 -8.02
N ASP A 73 -2.50 -5.79 -9.06
CA ASP A 73 -2.08 -6.79 -10.02
C ASP A 73 -1.37 -7.97 -9.31
N PRO A 74 -1.81 -9.24 -9.50
CA PRO A 74 -1.22 -10.39 -8.83
C PRO A 74 0.30 -10.52 -9.05
N GLU A 75 0.84 -10.02 -10.14
CA GLU A 75 2.27 -10.08 -10.43
C GLU A 75 3.10 -9.28 -9.42
N VAL A 76 2.57 -8.19 -8.88
CA VAL A 76 3.21 -7.43 -7.78
C VAL A 76 3.33 -8.30 -6.54
N VAL A 77 2.28 -9.06 -6.23
CA VAL A 77 2.24 -9.92 -5.04
C VAL A 77 3.14 -11.13 -5.21
N ILE A 78 3.13 -11.77 -6.39
CA ILE A 78 4.00 -12.91 -6.71
C ILE A 78 5.46 -12.49 -6.61
N ALA A 79 5.82 -11.31 -7.14
CA ALA A 79 7.18 -10.76 -7.00
C ALA A 79 7.57 -10.57 -5.52
N ALA A 80 6.67 -10.01 -4.69
CA ALA A 80 6.93 -9.83 -3.26
C ALA A 80 7.13 -11.18 -2.53
N ILE A 81 6.29 -12.18 -2.79
CA ILE A 81 6.42 -13.55 -2.23
C ILE A 81 7.78 -14.14 -2.62
N LYS A 82 8.13 -14.06 -3.90
CA LYS A 82 9.40 -14.57 -4.42
C LYS A 82 10.58 -13.91 -3.75
N MET A 83 10.63 -12.59 -3.74
CA MET A 83 11.73 -11.84 -3.10
C MET A 83 11.87 -12.19 -1.62
N ALA A 84 10.76 -12.31 -0.89
CA ALA A 84 10.79 -12.66 0.54
C ALA A 84 11.33 -14.08 0.79
N PHE A 85 10.88 -15.09 0.02
CA PHE A 85 11.42 -16.45 0.15
C PHE A 85 12.87 -16.56 -0.32
N ASP A 86 13.27 -15.86 -1.38
CA ASP A 86 14.66 -15.81 -1.86
C ASP A 86 15.59 -15.18 -0.80
N ALA A 87 15.08 -14.22 -0.02
CA ALA A 87 15.77 -13.63 1.12
C ALA A 87 15.85 -14.57 2.35
N GLY A 88 15.21 -15.74 2.29
CA GLY A 88 15.22 -16.75 3.34
C GLY A 88 14.12 -16.59 4.39
N ALA A 89 12.99 -15.94 4.07
CA ALA A 89 11.82 -15.95 4.95
C ALA A 89 11.42 -17.39 5.30
N ALA A 90 11.17 -17.64 6.59
CA ALA A 90 10.74 -18.95 7.07
C ALA A 90 9.26 -19.21 6.77
N ASP A 91 8.45 -18.15 6.79
CA ASP A 91 7.00 -18.19 6.63
C ASP A 91 6.51 -16.88 6.03
N ILE A 92 5.44 -16.96 5.24
CA ILE A 92 4.74 -15.80 4.69
C ILE A 92 3.26 -15.97 4.98
N VAL A 93 2.67 -14.97 5.65
CA VAL A 93 1.25 -14.96 6.00
C VAL A 93 0.57 -13.73 5.43
N PHE A 94 -0.48 -13.95 4.65
CA PHE A 94 -1.41 -12.89 4.29
C PHE A 94 -2.25 -12.52 5.51
N LEU A 95 -2.28 -11.24 5.84
CA LEU A 95 -3.01 -10.71 7.00
C LEU A 95 -4.53 -10.66 6.77
N GLN A 96 -4.99 -11.08 5.60
CA GLN A 96 -6.38 -11.25 5.19
C GLN A 96 -6.47 -12.44 4.20
N PRO A 97 -7.65 -13.04 3.95
CA PRO A 97 -7.77 -14.11 2.98
C PRO A 97 -7.60 -13.59 1.55
N ILE A 98 -7.04 -14.44 0.68
CA ILE A 98 -6.94 -14.16 -0.75
C ILE A 98 -7.91 -15.08 -1.50
N ASN A 99 -8.85 -14.49 -2.24
CA ASN A 99 -9.74 -15.28 -3.09
C ASN A 99 -8.93 -16.05 -4.14
N PRO A 100 -9.06 -17.38 -4.28
CA PRO A 100 -8.32 -18.15 -5.28
C PRO A 100 -8.47 -17.64 -6.73
N GLU A 101 -9.62 -17.07 -7.09
CA GLU A 101 -9.85 -16.46 -8.41
C GLU A 101 -8.91 -15.26 -8.68
N TYR A 102 -8.36 -14.63 -7.64
CA TYR A 102 -7.39 -13.55 -7.77
C TYR A 102 -6.15 -13.99 -8.55
N TRP A 103 -5.61 -15.16 -8.23
CA TRP A 103 -4.39 -15.68 -8.86
C TRP A 103 -4.61 -16.01 -10.34
N THR A 104 -5.82 -16.38 -10.74
CA THR A 104 -6.13 -16.68 -12.15
C THR A 104 -6.11 -15.47 -13.09
N ARG A 105 -5.88 -14.26 -12.55
CA ARG A 105 -5.83 -13.01 -13.32
C ARG A 105 -4.46 -12.74 -13.94
N THR A 106 -3.44 -13.54 -13.65
CA THR A 106 -2.11 -13.45 -14.25
C THR A 106 -1.73 -14.75 -14.97
N PRO A 107 -0.99 -14.69 -16.09
CA PRO A 107 -0.41 -15.87 -16.73
C PRO A 107 0.71 -16.52 -15.90
N LEU A 108 1.25 -15.84 -14.87
CA LEU A 108 2.34 -16.36 -14.04
C LEU A 108 1.87 -17.37 -12.97
N GLU A 109 0.56 -17.49 -12.74
CA GLU A 109 0.04 -18.38 -11.69
C GLU A 109 0.53 -19.83 -11.82
N PRO A 110 0.54 -20.49 -12.99
CA PRO A 110 1.00 -21.87 -13.09
C PRO A 110 2.49 -22.04 -12.77
N GLU A 111 3.32 -21.04 -13.07
CA GLU A 111 4.76 -21.05 -12.79
C GLU A 111 5.04 -20.89 -11.30
N TYR A 112 4.28 -20.02 -10.62
CA TYR A 112 4.49 -19.68 -9.21
C TYR A 112 3.53 -20.38 -8.24
N ARG A 113 2.67 -21.28 -8.72
CA ARG A 113 1.64 -21.97 -7.93
C ARG A 113 2.19 -22.62 -6.66
N GLU A 114 3.26 -23.38 -6.78
CA GLU A 114 3.88 -24.06 -5.65
C GLU A 114 4.47 -23.07 -4.63
N LEU A 115 4.96 -21.93 -5.10
CA LEU A 115 5.46 -20.87 -4.23
C LEU A 115 4.32 -20.17 -3.48
N ILE A 116 3.24 -19.84 -4.18
CA ILE A 116 2.02 -19.25 -3.61
C ILE A 116 1.42 -20.21 -2.57
N ALA A 117 1.37 -21.51 -2.87
CA ALA A 117 0.81 -22.53 -1.98
C ALA A 117 1.59 -22.73 -0.66
N ARG A 118 2.84 -22.24 -0.58
CA ARG A 118 3.63 -22.23 0.66
C ARG A 118 3.22 -21.11 1.62
N THR A 119 2.47 -20.12 1.16
CA THR A 119 1.97 -19.03 2.01
C THR A 119 0.76 -19.49 2.83
N ARG A 120 0.51 -18.81 3.94
CA ARG A 120 -0.70 -18.97 4.77
C ARG A 120 -1.53 -17.69 4.71
N GLU A 121 -2.76 -17.76 5.20
CA GLU A 121 -3.64 -16.59 5.27
C GLU A 121 -4.46 -16.61 6.56
N ILE A 122 -4.80 -15.44 7.07
CA ILE A 122 -5.73 -15.28 8.19
C ILE A 122 -7.16 -15.24 7.63
N LYS A 123 -7.81 -16.41 7.58
CA LYS A 123 -9.11 -16.60 6.92
C LYS A 123 -10.23 -15.81 7.57
N GLU A 124 -10.18 -15.68 8.88
CA GLU A 124 -11.19 -15.00 9.69
C GLU A 124 -11.13 -13.47 9.54
N ASN A 125 -10.02 -12.92 9.04
CA ASN A 125 -9.94 -11.51 8.66
C ASN A 125 -10.54 -11.24 7.27
N GLN A 126 -11.66 -11.89 6.97
CA GLN A 126 -12.46 -11.67 5.77
C GLN A 126 -13.38 -10.47 5.98
N PHE A 127 -13.39 -9.49 5.06
CA PHE A 127 -14.29 -8.36 5.18
C PHE A 127 -15.78 -8.75 4.98
N PRO A 128 -16.70 -8.36 5.88
CA PRO A 128 -16.45 -7.65 7.12
C PRO A 128 -16.07 -8.61 8.27
N ALA A 129 -14.88 -8.42 8.86
CA ALA A 129 -14.36 -9.31 9.89
C ALA A 129 -15.05 -9.07 11.24
N VAL A 130 -15.31 -10.14 11.99
CA VAL A 130 -15.92 -10.07 13.33
C VAL A 130 -14.87 -10.43 14.38
N PHE A 131 -14.86 -9.70 15.49
CA PHE A 131 -13.90 -9.92 16.55
C PHE A 131 -13.97 -11.34 17.12
N SER A 132 -12.80 -11.96 17.26
CA SER A 132 -12.53 -13.20 17.98
C SER A 132 -11.17 -13.05 18.66
N GLU A 133 -11.07 -13.43 19.94
CA GLU A 133 -9.80 -13.34 20.70
C GLU A 133 -8.71 -14.27 20.14
N GLU A 134 -9.08 -15.26 19.33
CA GLU A 134 -8.13 -16.17 18.67
C GLU A 134 -7.34 -15.47 17.56
N VAL A 135 -7.97 -14.52 16.86
CA VAL A 135 -7.44 -13.90 15.63
C VAL A 135 -7.17 -12.41 15.79
N PHE A 136 -7.91 -11.74 16.66
CA PHE A 136 -7.84 -10.29 16.85
C PHE A 136 -7.39 -9.94 18.26
N VAL A 137 -6.76 -8.78 18.38
CA VAL A 137 -6.40 -8.15 19.64
C VAL A 137 -7.07 -6.80 19.75
N LYS A 138 -7.51 -6.45 20.97
CA LYS A 138 -7.99 -5.12 21.31
C LYS A 138 -6.82 -4.25 21.74
N ILE A 139 -6.73 -3.08 21.12
CA ILE A 139 -5.85 -1.99 21.53
C ILE A 139 -6.76 -0.97 22.20
N PRO A 140 -6.86 -0.97 23.54
CA PRO A 140 -7.80 -0.12 24.27
C PRO A 140 -7.39 1.36 24.25
N GLU A 141 -6.12 1.65 23.97
CA GLU A 141 -5.56 2.99 23.86
C GLU A 141 -4.47 3.01 22.79
N VAL A 142 -4.70 3.76 21.72
CA VAL A 142 -3.69 4.02 20.69
C VAL A 142 -2.91 5.27 21.07
N GLU A 143 -1.66 5.09 21.48
CA GLU A 143 -0.79 6.18 21.88
C GLU A 143 -0.63 7.22 20.75
N GLY A 144 -0.87 8.49 21.07
CA GLY A 144 -0.76 9.60 20.13
C GLY A 144 -1.93 9.74 19.14
N ALA A 145 -2.89 8.81 19.10
CA ALA A 145 -4.02 8.89 18.17
C ALA A 145 -4.84 10.15 18.43
N VAL A 146 -5.38 10.76 17.39
CA VAL A 146 -6.25 11.93 17.49
C VAL A 146 -7.73 11.53 17.53
N SER A 147 -8.14 10.60 16.67
CA SER A 147 -9.53 10.15 16.50
C SER A 147 -9.72 8.65 16.79
N ALA A 148 -8.88 7.77 16.25
CA ALA A 148 -9.01 6.31 16.45
C ALA A 148 -8.36 5.89 17.79
N LYS A 149 -9.04 6.19 18.91
CA LYS A 149 -8.52 5.98 20.27
C LYS A 149 -8.40 4.51 20.67
N ASP A 150 -9.23 3.65 20.10
CA ASP A 150 -9.23 2.21 20.34
C ASP A 150 -9.43 1.45 19.02
N LEU A 151 -8.82 0.26 18.92
CA LEU A 151 -8.83 -0.55 17.71
C LEU A 151 -8.95 -2.04 18.02
N GLU A 152 -9.53 -2.78 17.09
CA GLU A 152 -9.50 -4.23 17.03
C GLU A 152 -8.73 -4.63 15.76
N LEU A 153 -7.52 -5.18 15.94
CA LEU A 153 -6.60 -5.49 14.85
C LEU A 153 -6.29 -6.97 14.79
N VAL A 154 -6.00 -7.48 13.59
CA VAL A 154 -5.48 -8.83 13.39
C VAL A 154 -4.20 -9.03 14.20
N LYS A 155 -4.20 -10.03 15.08
CA LYS A 155 -3.13 -10.30 16.05
C LYS A 155 -1.81 -10.63 15.36
N GLU A 156 -1.90 -11.34 14.24
CA GLU A 156 -0.76 -11.74 13.40
C GLU A 156 0.11 -10.54 12.95
N LEU A 157 -0.47 -9.33 12.87
CA LEU A 157 0.29 -8.10 12.58
C LEU A 157 1.44 -7.85 13.57
N PHE A 158 1.28 -8.27 14.82
CA PHE A 158 2.28 -8.09 15.89
C PHE A 158 3.20 -9.29 16.08
N GLU A 159 2.91 -10.40 15.40
CA GLU A 159 3.66 -11.66 15.50
C GLU A 159 4.59 -11.88 14.29
N VAL A 160 4.50 -11.02 13.26
CA VAL A 160 5.40 -11.02 12.10
C VAL A 160 6.65 -10.17 12.36
N ASP A 161 7.80 -10.62 11.85
CA ASP A 161 9.07 -9.92 11.97
C ASP A 161 9.21 -8.79 10.95
N ALA A 162 8.61 -8.96 9.76
CA ALA A 162 8.60 -7.98 8.68
C ALA A 162 7.19 -7.83 8.12
N PHE A 163 6.73 -6.60 7.92
CA PHE A 163 5.41 -6.28 7.39
C PHE A 163 5.53 -5.55 6.04
N ILE A 164 5.00 -6.19 4.98
CA ILE A 164 4.93 -5.63 3.64
C ILE A 164 3.47 -5.22 3.32
N ASN A 165 3.26 -3.94 3.03
CA ASN A 165 1.97 -3.41 2.60
C ASN A 165 1.95 -3.26 1.08
N ILE A 166 1.00 -3.90 0.41
CA ILE A 166 0.87 -3.89 -1.06
C ILE A 166 -0.48 -3.26 -1.41
N PRO A 167 -0.57 -1.91 -1.46
CA PRO A 167 -1.78 -1.21 -1.84
C PRO A 167 -1.89 -1.04 -3.37
N ILE A 168 -3.05 -0.58 -3.83
CA ILE A 168 -3.25 -0.03 -5.18
C ILE A 168 -3.63 1.44 -5.08
N ALA A 169 -3.06 2.27 -5.96
CA ALA A 169 -3.48 3.65 -6.15
C ALA A 169 -4.79 3.71 -6.95
N LYS A 170 -5.89 4.15 -6.32
CA LYS A 170 -7.19 4.32 -6.98
C LYS A 170 -8.04 5.37 -6.29
N HIS A 171 -9.12 5.79 -6.94
CA HIS A 171 -10.12 6.69 -6.38
C HIS A 171 -10.87 6.06 -5.20
N HIS A 172 -11.26 6.88 -4.23
CA HIS A 172 -12.27 6.54 -3.24
C HIS A 172 -13.18 7.74 -2.98
N ALA A 173 -14.49 7.56 -3.07
CA ALA A 173 -15.45 8.66 -3.03
C ALA A 173 -15.34 9.58 -1.80
N THR A 174 -14.92 9.07 -0.64
CA THR A 174 -14.80 9.87 0.60
C THR A 174 -13.38 10.39 0.86
N THR A 175 -12.35 9.64 0.49
CA THR A 175 -10.95 9.92 0.87
C THR A 175 -10.12 10.42 -0.30
N ILE A 176 -10.72 10.52 -1.49
CA ILE A 176 -10.12 10.81 -2.80
C ILE A 176 -9.16 9.71 -3.26
N LEU A 177 -8.24 9.26 -2.41
CA LEU A 177 -7.26 8.23 -2.68
C LEU A 177 -7.49 6.98 -1.81
N THR A 178 -7.38 5.82 -2.44
CA THR A 178 -6.92 4.57 -1.80
C THR A 178 -5.47 4.36 -2.25
N ASN A 179 -4.58 4.15 -1.29
CA ASN A 179 -3.22 3.66 -1.50
C ASN A 179 -2.69 3.13 -0.15
N SER A 180 -1.44 3.41 0.22
CA SER A 180 -0.76 2.82 1.37
C SER A 180 -1.51 3.04 2.67
N MET A 181 -1.91 4.29 2.97
CA MET A 181 -2.49 4.57 4.28
C MET A 181 -3.84 3.89 4.48
N LYS A 182 -4.72 4.04 3.48
CA LYS A 182 -6.06 3.45 3.52
C LYS A 182 -6.03 1.92 3.52
N ASN A 183 -5.01 1.29 2.95
CA ASN A 183 -4.94 -0.17 2.88
C ASN A 183 -4.90 -0.82 4.27
N LEU A 184 -4.33 -0.16 5.28
CA LEU A 184 -4.30 -0.68 6.65
C LEU A 184 -5.68 -0.85 7.29
N MET A 185 -6.75 -0.28 6.71
CA MET A 185 -8.12 -0.58 7.14
C MET A 185 -8.46 -2.07 6.99
N GLY A 186 -7.75 -2.81 6.12
CA GLY A 186 -7.88 -4.26 5.99
C GLY A 186 -7.40 -5.05 7.21
N LEU A 187 -6.70 -4.41 8.16
CA LEU A 187 -6.25 -5.05 9.41
C LEU A 187 -7.31 -4.99 10.52
N ASN A 188 -8.31 -4.12 10.36
CA ASN A 188 -9.34 -3.84 11.35
C ASN A 188 -10.49 -4.84 11.27
N THR A 189 -11.12 -5.11 12.41
CA THR A 189 -12.48 -5.68 12.41
C THR A 189 -13.50 -4.71 11.80
N ARG A 190 -14.68 -5.24 11.48
CA ARG A 190 -15.85 -4.45 11.11
C ARG A 190 -16.18 -3.40 12.16
N ALA A 191 -16.05 -3.70 13.46
CA ALA A 191 -16.43 -2.77 14.52
C ALA A 191 -15.58 -1.48 14.45
N SER A 192 -14.25 -1.61 14.39
CA SER A 192 -13.34 -0.46 14.23
C SER A 192 -13.57 0.28 12.92
N ASN A 193 -13.69 -0.44 11.79
CA ASN A 193 -13.97 0.21 10.51
C ASN A 193 -15.33 0.94 10.50
N VAL A 194 -16.35 0.44 11.18
CA VAL A 194 -17.65 1.13 11.30
C VAL A 194 -17.53 2.42 12.11
N LYS A 195 -16.79 2.41 13.23
CA LYS A 195 -16.53 3.62 14.03
C LYS A 195 -15.92 4.73 13.18
N PHE A 196 -14.96 4.40 12.32
CA PHE A 196 -14.29 5.38 11.44
C PHE A 196 -15.28 6.11 10.51
N HIS A 197 -16.40 5.47 10.17
CA HIS A 197 -17.41 6.03 9.29
C HIS A 197 -18.58 6.67 10.04
N LEU A 198 -18.79 6.39 11.33
CA LEU A 198 -20.00 6.79 12.06
C LEU A 198 -19.76 7.69 13.27
N ASP A 199 -18.57 7.66 13.87
CA ASP A 199 -18.29 8.34 15.14
C ASP A 199 -17.81 9.79 14.95
N GLY A 200 -17.61 10.21 13.69
CA GLY A 200 -17.27 11.58 13.34
C GLY A 200 -18.46 12.55 13.50
N PRO A 201 -18.25 13.85 13.27
CA PRO A 201 -19.29 14.87 13.33
C PRO A 201 -20.50 14.59 12.42
N SER A 202 -20.26 13.85 11.34
CA SER A 202 -21.29 13.37 10.42
C SER A 202 -20.93 11.97 9.90
N ARG A 203 -21.92 11.26 9.36
CA ARG A 203 -21.69 9.95 8.72
C ARG A 203 -20.76 10.14 7.51
N ASN A 204 -19.71 9.32 7.44
CA ASN A 204 -18.65 9.40 6.44
C ASN A 204 -17.97 10.77 6.40
N ASP A 205 -17.82 11.43 7.56
CA ASP A 205 -17.09 12.68 7.66
C ASP A 205 -15.65 12.52 7.14
N PRO A 206 -15.23 13.25 6.11
CA PRO A 206 -13.97 13.01 5.42
C PRO A 206 -12.74 13.36 6.29
N GLU A 207 -12.84 14.38 7.13
CA GLU A 207 -11.77 14.82 8.04
C GLU A 207 -11.55 13.79 9.16
N PHE A 208 -12.64 13.34 9.79
CA PHE A 208 -12.60 12.32 10.84
C PHE A 208 -12.10 10.98 10.30
N LEU A 209 -12.65 10.53 9.17
CA LEU A 209 -12.23 9.28 8.52
C LEU A 209 -10.75 9.34 8.14
N ALA A 210 -10.29 10.44 7.56
CA ALA A 210 -8.89 10.63 7.20
C ALA A 210 -7.98 10.57 8.43
N GLN A 211 -8.38 11.18 9.54
CA GLN A 211 -7.62 11.12 10.80
C GLN A 211 -7.58 9.70 11.36
N CYS A 212 -8.70 8.97 11.39
CA CYS A 212 -8.72 7.59 11.85
C CYS A 212 -7.81 6.68 11.00
N ILE A 213 -7.78 6.88 9.69
CA ILE A 213 -6.86 6.16 8.78
C ILE A 213 -5.40 6.51 9.10
N ALA A 214 -5.08 7.79 9.31
CA ALA A 214 -3.73 8.20 9.70
C ALA A 214 -3.31 7.58 11.04
N ASP A 215 -4.20 7.58 12.04
CA ASP A 215 -3.93 7.04 13.38
C ASP A 215 -3.59 5.54 13.36
N LEU A 216 -4.06 4.75 12.37
CA LEU A 216 -3.68 3.33 12.23
C LEU A 216 -2.15 3.12 12.13
N TYR A 217 -1.43 4.08 11.53
CA TYR A 217 0.02 4.01 11.36
C TYR A 217 0.81 4.28 12.65
N LEU A 218 0.15 4.76 13.72
CA LEU A 218 0.76 4.88 15.04
C LEU A 218 0.96 3.51 15.69
N VAL A 219 0.18 2.50 15.29
CA VAL A 219 0.21 1.16 15.89
C VAL A 219 1.36 0.32 15.32
N ARG A 220 1.40 0.14 14.00
CA ARG A 220 2.46 -0.60 13.31
C ARG A 220 2.62 -0.07 11.90
N ARG A 221 3.78 0.52 11.63
CA ARG A 221 4.16 0.94 10.28
C ARG A 221 4.63 -0.26 9.45
N PRO A 222 4.29 -0.34 8.15
CA PRO A 222 4.91 -1.28 7.24
C PRO A 222 6.42 -1.04 7.17
N ASP A 223 7.19 -2.12 7.07
CA ASP A 223 8.63 -2.04 6.85
C ASP A 223 8.93 -1.77 5.38
N LEU A 224 8.07 -2.25 4.48
CA LEU A 224 8.10 -2.00 3.04
C LEU A 224 6.68 -1.77 2.51
N ILE A 225 6.54 -0.81 1.60
CA ILE A 225 5.31 -0.56 0.85
C ILE A 225 5.63 -0.73 -0.64
N ILE A 226 4.78 -1.48 -1.35
CA ILE A 226 4.85 -1.68 -2.79
C ILE A 226 3.49 -1.30 -3.40
N SER A 227 3.37 -0.05 -3.84
CA SER A 227 2.16 0.49 -4.46
C SER A 227 2.05 0.07 -5.92
N ASP A 228 0.95 -0.60 -6.25
CA ASP A 228 0.53 -0.82 -7.62
C ASP A 228 -0.09 0.46 -8.20
N VAL A 229 0.52 0.96 -9.28
CA VAL A 229 0.07 2.13 -10.05
C VAL A 229 0.06 1.77 -11.55
N THR A 230 -0.21 0.50 -11.87
CA THR A 230 -0.21 -0.02 -13.25
C THR A 230 -1.48 0.37 -14.00
N TYR A 231 -2.63 0.08 -13.39
CA TYR A 231 -3.97 0.48 -13.81
C TYR A 231 -4.71 1.04 -12.59
N CYS A 232 -5.37 2.18 -12.74
CA CYS A 232 -5.96 2.89 -11.61
C CYS A 232 -7.35 3.37 -12.02
N VAL A 233 -8.39 2.91 -11.32
CA VAL A 233 -9.72 3.51 -11.41
C VAL A 233 -9.65 4.89 -10.75
N VAL A 234 -9.91 5.97 -11.50
CA VAL A 234 -9.79 7.37 -11.02
C VAL A 234 -11.13 8.07 -10.79
N THR A 235 -12.25 7.43 -11.12
CA THR A 235 -13.59 7.90 -10.79
C THR A 235 -14.47 6.76 -10.27
N ASN A 236 -15.54 7.06 -9.53
CA ASN A 236 -16.51 6.06 -9.01
C ASN A 236 -15.92 4.91 -8.17
N GLY A 237 -14.70 5.06 -7.63
CA GLY A 237 -14.16 4.11 -6.66
C GLY A 237 -14.92 4.09 -5.32
N PRO A 238 -14.73 3.05 -4.49
CA PRO A 238 -13.60 2.12 -4.54
C PRO A 238 -13.70 0.95 -5.52
N ASP A 239 -14.92 0.54 -5.86
CA ASP A 239 -15.13 -0.69 -6.63
C ASP A 239 -15.06 -0.43 -8.13
N GLY A 240 -15.38 0.80 -8.57
CA GLY A 240 -15.69 1.11 -9.96
C GLY A 240 -17.10 0.64 -10.35
N PRO A 241 -17.39 0.49 -11.65
CA PRO A 241 -16.54 0.88 -12.76
C PRO A 241 -16.43 2.42 -12.85
N GLY A 242 -15.31 2.88 -13.38
CA GLY A 242 -15.04 4.30 -13.60
C GLY A 242 -14.03 4.48 -14.73
N GLU A 243 -13.59 5.72 -14.90
CA GLU A 243 -12.45 6.03 -15.75
C GLU A 243 -11.21 5.32 -15.22
N VAL A 244 -10.43 4.71 -16.11
CA VAL A 244 -9.18 4.01 -15.77
C VAL A 244 -8.02 4.71 -16.47
N VAL A 245 -7.01 5.08 -15.69
CA VAL A 245 -5.70 5.51 -16.22
C VAL A 245 -4.71 4.36 -16.09
N SER A 246 -3.66 4.37 -16.91
CA SER A 246 -2.61 3.34 -16.86
C SER A 246 -1.23 3.99 -16.86
N PRO A 247 -0.76 4.45 -15.69
CA PRO A 247 0.58 5.01 -15.54
C PRO A 247 1.68 3.97 -15.81
N GLN A 248 1.34 2.68 -15.65
CA GLN A 248 2.20 1.52 -15.90
C GLN A 248 3.46 1.52 -15.04
N MET A 249 3.29 1.71 -13.72
CA MET A 249 4.42 1.75 -12.80
C MET A 249 4.14 1.02 -11.49
N VAL A 250 5.22 0.57 -10.86
CA VAL A 250 5.25 0.08 -9.48
C VAL A 250 6.10 1.05 -8.66
N VAL A 251 5.59 1.48 -7.51
CA VAL A 251 6.25 2.44 -6.63
C VAL A 251 6.56 1.78 -5.30
N ALA A 252 7.81 1.85 -4.86
CA ALA A 252 8.27 1.25 -3.60
C ALA A 252 8.90 2.29 -2.67
N GLY A 253 8.73 2.09 -1.37
CA GLY A 253 9.24 2.95 -0.30
C GLY A 253 8.82 2.45 1.08
N ASN A 254 9.12 3.20 2.14
CA ASN A 254 8.66 2.88 3.50
C ASN A 254 8.10 4.09 4.28
N ASP A 255 8.03 5.27 3.66
CA ASP A 255 7.29 6.42 4.18
C ASP A 255 5.89 6.45 3.53
N PRO A 256 4.80 6.27 4.31
CA PRO A 256 3.45 6.21 3.77
C PRO A 256 2.91 7.57 3.28
N VAL A 257 3.34 8.67 3.89
CA VAL A 257 2.93 10.03 3.50
C VAL A 257 3.58 10.37 2.17
N ALA A 258 4.86 10.04 2.02
CA ALA A 258 5.63 10.24 0.80
C ALA A 258 5.06 9.43 -0.37
N LEU A 259 4.77 8.15 -0.14
CA LEU A 259 4.22 7.26 -1.17
C LEU A 259 2.81 7.63 -1.60
N ASP A 260 1.90 7.95 -0.66
CA ASP A 260 0.55 8.39 -1.03
C ASP A 260 0.59 9.74 -1.76
N THR A 261 1.48 10.66 -1.36
CA THR A 261 1.70 11.94 -2.09
C THR A 261 2.17 11.70 -3.50
N TYR A 262 3.21 10.86 -3.68
CA TYR A 262 3.75 10.57 -5.00
C TYR A 262 2.69 9.88 -5.86
N CYS A 263 2.03 8.83 -5.36
CA CYS A 263 1.04 8.07 -6.12
C CYS A 263 -0.20 8.90 -6.47
N ALA A 264 -0.65 9.81 -5.61
CA ALA A 264 -1.75 10.73 -5.91
C ALA A 264 -1.47 11.53 -7.18
N LEU A 265 -0.27 12.12 -7.29
CA LEU A 265 0.14 12.88 -8.46
C LEU A 265 0.19 12.01 -9.73
N GLN A 266 0.66 10.77 -9.62
CA GLN A 266 0.76 9.86 -10.78
C GLN A 266 -0.60 9.48 -11.37
N ILE A 267 -1.66 9.53 -10.57
CA ILE A 267 -3.03 9.23 -11.03
C ILE A 267 -3.88 10.49 -11.21
N GLY A 268 -3.27 11.69 -11.14
CA GLY A 268 -3.93 12.96 -11.46
C GLY A 268 -4.69 13.61 -10.30
N PHE A 269 -4.46 13.15 -9.06
CA PHE A 269 -5.00 13.80 -7.86
C PHE A 269 -4.00 14.79 -7.28
N LEU A 270 -4.53 15.88 -6.72
CA LEU A 270 -3.75 16.85 -5.97
C LEU A 270 -3.56 16.33 -4.54
N PRO A 271 -2.33 16.17 -4.03
CA PRO A 271 -2.10 15.69 -2.66
C PRO A 271 -2.77 16.56 -1.59
N GLU A 272 -2.96 17.85 -1.86
CA GLU A 272 -3.71 18.76 -0.98
C GLU A 272 -5.20 18.40 -0.84
N ASP A 273 -5.81 17.71 -1.82
CA ASP A 273 -7.20 17.26 -1.73
C ASP A 273 -7.34 15.93 -0.97
N VAL A 274 -6.22 15.25 -0.70
CA VAL A 274 -6.19 13.95 -0.01
C VAL A 274 -5.92 14.17 1.48
N LEU A 275 -7.01 14.31 2.26
CA LEU A 275 -6.92 14.62 3.69
C LEU A 275 -6.08 13.64 4.51
N THR A 276 -6.03 12.35 4.13
CA THR A 276 -5.20 11.35 4.84
C THR A 276 -3.71 11.72 4.82
N ILE A 277 -3.22 12.29 3.71
CA ILE A 277 -1.84 12.80 3.59
C ILE A 277 -1.61 13.95 4.57
N GLN A 278 -2.56 14.89 4.63
CA GLN A 278 -2.45 16.03 5.53
C GLN A 278 -2.44 15.59 7.00
N LYS A 279 -3.41 14.76 7.41
CA LYS A 279 -3.51 14.28 8.79
C LYS A 279 -2.27 13.52 9.21
N ALA A 280 -1.79 12.59 8.38
CA ALA A 280 -0.62 11.79 8.70
C ALA A 280 0.66 12.63 8.81
N PHE A 281 0.83 13.64 7.93
CA PHE A 281 1.93 14.59 8.03
C PHE A 281 1.88 15.40 9.33
N GLU A 282 0.70 15.91 9.72
CA GLU A 282 0.51 16.73 10.93
C GLU A 282 0.90 15.99 12.23
N ILE A 283 0.73 14.67 12.26
CA ILE A 283 1.13 13.82 13.40
C ILE A 283 2.51 13.15 13.20
N GLY A 284 3.31 13.60 12.23
CA GLY A 284 4.71 13.19 12.07
C GLY A 284 4.91 11.76 11.55
N LEU A 285 3.98 11.25 10.74
CA LEU A 285 4.09 9.90 10.17
C LEU A 285 4.97 9.81 8.92
N GLY A 286 5.35 10.94 8.32
CA GLY A 286 6.18 10.98 7.12
C GLY A 286 6.30 12.37 6.53
N GLU A 287 6.86 12.48 5.32
CA GLU A 287 7.07 13.73 4.59
C GLU A 287 6.19 13.81 3.33
N LYS A 288 5.47 14.93 3.17
CA LYS A 288 4.62 15.19 2.00
C LYS A 288 5.27 16.10 0.96
N ASP A 289 6.33 16.82 1.33
CA ASP A 289 7.10 17.65 0.40
C ASP A 289 8.12 16.79 -0.36
N LEU A 290 7.72 16.33 -1.54
CA LEU A 290 8.56 15.48 -2.40
C LEU A 290 9.90 16.13 -2.77
N SER A 291 10.04 17.47 -2.69
CA SER A 291 11.30 18.15 -2.98
C SER A 291 12.39 17.90 -1.94
N LYS A 292 12.01 17.43 -0.75
CA LYS A 292 12.92 17.02 0.33
C LYS A 292 13.32 15.56 0.26
N LEU A 293 12.71 14.79 -0.63
CA LEU A 293 12.92 13.36 -0.77
C LEU A 293 13.83 13.04 -1.95
N ASN A 294 14.57 11.95 -1.84
CA ASN A 294 15.30 11.34 -2.94
C ASN A 294 14.37 10.38 -3.70
N VAL A 295 13.67 10.92 -4.70
CA VAL A 295 12.81 10.13 -5.60
C VAL A 295 13.62 9.66 -6.80
N LEU A 296 13.68 8.35 -7.01
CA LEU A 296 14.33 7.73 -8.16
C LEU A 296 13.27 7.18 -9.13
N GLU A 297 13.21 7.74 -10.34
CA GLU A 297 12.33 7.27 -11.41
C GLU A 297 13.15 6.51 -12.47
N VAL A 298 12.70 5.31 -12.84
CA VAL A 298 13.36 4.46 -13.83
C VAL A 298 12.35 3.94 -14.84
N TYR A 299 12.76 3.92 -16.12
CA TYR A 299 12.02 3.27 -17.20
C TYR A 299 12.63 1.90 -17.46
N TYR A 300 11.81 0.86 -17.42
CA TYR A 300 12.17 -0.52 -17.66
C TYR A 300 11.45 -0.97 -18.93
N GLU A 301 12.23 -1.15 -20.01
CA GLU A 301 11.74 -1.62 -21.31
C GLU A 301 11.40 -3.11 -21.32
#